data_AF-A0A6I6WV94-F1
#
_entry.id   AF-A0A6I6WV94-F1
#
_cell.length_a   1.000
_cell.length_b   1.000
_cell.length_c   1.000
_cell.angle_alpha   90.00
_cell.angle_beta   90.00
_cell.angle_gamma   90.00
#
_symmetry.space_group_name_H-M   'P 1'
#
loop_
_entity.id
_entity.type
_entity.pdbx_description
1 polymer ?
#
loop_
_entity_poly.entity_id
_entity_poly.type
_entity_poly.pdbx_seq_one_letter_code
_entity_poly.pdbx_strand_id
1 'polypeptide(L)'
;MALFGLPHQLAGVDARFVFGAVFAVTFATALRTSVRRIPRVPRTPRTPRTPRTPCASAGPRQGRPTAAGWTVRTLALCASPLVALPLAVGGDDLPVIGLCCLGLALAGRGDAGRAGLVLGLAGTLKATAWPALPVAAALLAVYGGRRAVARFGTGAAMPLVCGVGLPALADPGGLLANTVRYPLGLADAASPAAAPLPGRLLAGLGTGGHTAAVVLLALAAVAVAVSLVLRPPRDAPAAALRLALGLCAATALMPASRFGYLVHPLVLALWAHWRKPDAPTTAPPALPAAAAGAGTGGGAGAGGAAPLDAARAHGRLGA
;
A
#
# COMPACT_ATOMS: atom_id res chain seq x y z
N MET A 1 -25.54 1.98 -3.51
CA MET A 1 -25.94 3.19 -2.76
C MET A 1 -27.19 3.02 -1.89
N ALA A 2 -28.18 2.20 -2.28
CA ALA A 2 -29.41 1.99 -1.49
C ALA A 2 -29.16 1.53 -0.03
N LEU A 3 -28.15 0.68 0.22
CA LEU A 3 -27.83 0.19 1.57
C LEU A 3 -27.34 1.29 2.53
N PHE A 4 -26.86 2.43 2.02
CA PHE A 4 -26.28 3.52 2.82
C PHE A 4 -27.18 4.75 2.94
N GLY A 5 -28.36 4.75 2.31
CA GLY A 5 -29.45 5.68 2.64
C GLY A 5 -30.25 5.24 3.87
N LEU A 6 -30.20 3.94 4.20
CA LEU A 6 -30.89 3.35 5.35
C LEU A 6 -30.52 3.98 6.72
N PRO A 7 -29.26 4.33 7.03
CA PRO A 7 -28.94 4.99 8.30
C PRO A 7 -29.60 6.36 8.46
N HIS A 8 -29.71 7.11 7.36
CA HIS A 8 -30.39 8.40 7.36
C HIS A 8 -31.90 8.21 7.51
N GLN A 9 -32.48 7.24 6.79
CA GLN A 9 -33.92 6.97 6.82
C GLN A 9 -34.39 6.27 8.12
N LEU A 10 -33.53 5.51 8.80
CA LEU A 10 -33.90 4.74 9.99
C LEU A 10 -33.41 5.39 11.29
N ALA A 11 -32.31 6.14 11.27
CA ALA A 11 -31.66 6.65 12.48
C ALA A 11 -31.29 8.14 12.42
N GLY A 12 -31.57 8.83 11.32
CA GLY A 12 -31.21 10.25 11.13
C GLY A 12 -29.70 10.51 11.06
N VAL A 13 -28.86 9.46 10.98
CA VAL A 13 -27.40 9.59 10.97
C VAL A 13 -26.94 9.90 9.54
N ASP A 14 -26.09 10.93 9.39
CA ASP A 14 -25.45 11.24 8.11
C ASP A 14 -24.60 10.03 7.64
N ALA A 15 -24.89 9.55 6.43
CA ALA A 15 -24.21 8.41 5.82
C ALA A 15 -22.69 8.59 5.75
N ARG A 16 -22.20 9.83 5.74
CA ARG A 16 -20.76 10.15 5.77
C ARG A 16 -20.07 9.60 7.01
N PHE A 17 -20.71 9.66 8.19
CA PHE A 17 -20.11 9.06 9.39
C PHE A 17 -19.96 7.54 9.26
N VAL A 18 -20.96 6.89 8.65
CA VAL A 18 -20.90 5.45 8.37
C VAL A 18 -19.77 5.15 7.39
N PHE A 19 -19.61 5.95 6.33
CA PHE A 19 -18.53 5.80 5.37
C PHE A 19 -17.14 5.95 6.00
N GLY A 20 -16.95 6.98 6.82
CA GLY A 20 -15.71 7.21 7.55
C GLY A 20 -15.40 6.09 8.52
N ALA A 21 -16.40 5.59 9.26
CA ALA A 21 -16.24 4.47 10.19
C ALA A 21 -15.87 3.17 9.47
N VAL A 22 -16.56 2.82 8.39
CA VAL A 22 -16.26 1.62 7.58
C VAL A 22 -14.84 1.71 7.02
N PHE A 23 -14.44 2.87 6.50
CA PHE A 23 -13.07 3.09 6.04
C PHE A 23 -12.04 2.90 7.16
N ALA A 24 -12.23 3.56 8.31
CA ALA A 24 -11.29 3.46 9.43
C ALA A 24 -11.14 2.01 9.91
N VAL A 25 -12.25 1.28 10.06
CA VAL A 25 -12.24 -0.13 10.49
C VAL A 25 -11.56 -1.03 9.45
N THR A 26 -11.93 -0.92 8.18
CA THR A 26 -11.36 -1.77 7.11
C THR A 26 -9.88 -1.47 6.89
N PHE A 27 -9.49 -0.20 6.91
CA PHE A 27 -8.10 0.23 6.74
C PHE A 27 -7.22 -0.15 7.94
N ALA A 28 -7.67 0.08 9.17
CA ALA A 28 -6.95 -0.39 10.37
C ALA A 28 -6.81 -1.92 10.38
N THR A 29 -7.84 -2.64 9.96
CA THR A 29 -7.80 -4.10 9.82
C THR A 29 -6.81 -4.52 8.73
N ALA A 30 -6.76 -3.81 7.60
CA ALA A 30 -5.77 -4.05 6.55
C ALA A 30 -4.34 -3.87 7.06
N LEU A 31 -4.07 -2.86 7.89
CA LEU A 31 -2.77 -2.65 8.53
C LEU A 31 -2.43 -3.76 9.54
N ARG A 32 -3.39 -4.17 10.38
CA ARG A 32 -3.19 -5.23 11.40
C ARG A 32 -2.97 -6.62 10.76
N THR A 33 -3.80 -6.98 9.79
CA THR A 33 -3.69 -8.25 9.05
C THR A 33 -2.37 -8.35 8.31
N SER A 34 -1.75 -7.21 8.00
CA SER A 34 -0.52 -7.16 7.24
C SER A 34 0.73 -7.65 7.97
N VAL A 35 0.71 -7.69 9.31
CA VAL A 35 1.87 -8.04 10.15
C VAL A 35 2.05 -9.54 10.31
N ARG A 36 0.97 -10.35 10.30
CA ARG A 36 1.13 -11.80 10.49
C ARG A 36 1.59 -12.45 9.18
N ARG A 37 2.91 -12.65 9.03
CA ARG A 37 3.49 -13.37 7.89
C ARG A 37 2.91 -14.79 7.82
N ILE A 38 2.68 -15.29 6.62
CA ILE A 38 2.57 -16.74 6.40
C ILE A 38 3.96 -17.32 6.74
N PRO A 39 4.07 -18.36 7.58
CA PRO A 39 5.29 -19.15 7.63
C PRO A 39 5.56 -19.65 6.20
N ARG A 40 6.65 -19.21 5.57
CA ARG A 40 7.07 -19.80 4.29
C ARG A 40 7.14 -21.30 4.52
N VAL A 41 6.29 -22.08 3.83
CA VAL A 41 6.46 -23.54 3.79
C VAL A 41 7.86 -23.78 3.23
N PRO A 42 8.78 -24.41 3.99
CA PRO A 42 10.07 -24.77 3.46
C PRO A 42 9.84 -25.74 2.31
N ARG A 43 10.21 -25.35 1.08
CA ARG A 43 10.33 -26.33 0.00
C ARG A 43 11.62 -27.12 0.25
N THR A 44 11.42 -28.32 0.81
CA THR A 44 12.30 -29.50 0.90
C THR A 44 13.52 -29.52 1.84
N PRO A 45 13.94 -30.71 2.33
CA PRO A 45 14.81 -30.89 3.49
C PRO A 45 16.30 -31.21 3.18
N ARG A 46 17.15 -30.88 4.17
CA ARG A 46 18.48 -31.41 4.52
C ARG A 46 19.72 -31.08 3.65
N THR A 47 20.67 -30.41 4.31
CA THR A 47 22.00 -30.99 4.63
C THR A 47 22.29 -30.66 6.12
N PRO A 48 22.80 -31.60 6.95
CA PRO A 48 23.23 -31.28 8.31
C PRO A 48 24.46 -30.38 8.23
N ARG A 49 24.34 -29.12 8.65
CA ARG A 49 25.48 -28.23 8.85
C ARG A 49 25.86 -28.29 10.33
N THR A 50 27.15 -28.50 10.58
CA THR A 50 27.80 -28.62 11.88
C THR A 50 27.47 -27.45 12.82
N PRO A 51 27.48 -27.66 14.15
CA PRO A 51 27.13 -26.62 15.10
C PRO A 51 28.21 -25.54 15.12
N ARG A 52 27.91 -24.36 14.58
CA ARG A 52 28.65 -23.13 14.87
C ARG A 52 27.98 -22.41 16.03
N THR A 53 28.78 -22.14 17.06
CA THR A 53 28.47 -21.37 18.26
C THR A 53 27.83 -20.02 17.94
N PRO A 54 26.71 -19.62 18.60
CA PRO A 54 26.10 -18.33 18.36
C PRO A 54 26.71 -17.25 19.27
N CYS A 55 27.69 -16.50 18.76
CA CYS A 55 27.95 -15.15 19.28
C CYS A 55 27.00 -14.17 18.56
N ALA A 56 25.77 -14.05 19.06
CA ALA A 56 24.82 -13.05 18.58
C ALA A 56 24.95 -11.78 19.44
N SER A 57 25.59 -10.75 18.89
CA SER A 57 25.45 -9.39 19.40
C SER A 57 24.00 -8.94 19.21
N ALA A 58 23.33 -8.65 20.32
CA ALA A 58 21.97 -8.15 20.33
C ALA A 58 21.97 -6.70 19.79
N GLY A 59 21.75 -6.54 18.48
CA GLY A 59 21.44 -5.25 17.89
C GLY A 59 20.18 -4.64 18.53
N PRO A 60 20.01 -3.31 18.48
CA PRO A 60 18.89 -2.63 19.12
C PRO A 60 17.56 -3.22 18.61
N ARG A 61 16.74 -3.71 19.54
CA ARG A 61 15.40 -4.21 19.26
C ARG A 61 14.54 -3.04 18.77
N GLN A 62 14.47 -2.84 17.45
CA GLN A 62 13.48 -1.96 16.85
C GLN A 62 12.09 -2.42 17.30
N GLY A 63 11.36 -1.53 17.97
CA GLY A 63 10.06 -1.83 18.57
C GLY A 63 9.10 -2.38 17.52
N ARG A 64 8.48 -3.54 17.82
CA ARG A 64 7.39 -4.04 16.99
C ARG A 64 6.30 -2.96 16.93
N PRO A 65 5.80 -2.56 15.75
CA PRO A 65 4.71 -1.61 15.67
C PRO A 65 3.51 -2.14 16.46
N THR A 66 3.16 -1.44 17.53
CA THR A 66 2.10 -1.83 18.46
C THR A 66 0.73 -1.65 17.81
N ALA A 67 -0.30 -2.35 18.31
CA ALA A 67 -1.67 -2.16 17.85
C ALA A 67 -2.13 -0.69 17.96
N ALA A 68 -1.61 0.03 18.97
CA ALA A 68 -1.82 1.45 19.16
C ALA A 68 -1.26 2.29 18.00
N GLY A 69 -0.06 1.97 17.48
CA GLY A 69 0.55 2.69 16.36
C GLY A 69 -0.26 2.64 15.07
N TRP A 70 -0.95 1.52 14.78
CA TRP A 70 -1.81 1.40 13.61
C TRP A 70 -3.10 2.19 13.72
N THR A 71 -3.69 2.23 14.93
CA THR A 71 -4.87 3.05 15.20
C THR A 71 -4.53 4.53 15.03
N VAL A 72 -3.41 4.99 15.59
CA VAL A 72 -2.94 6.38 15.44
C VAL A 72 -2.70 6.74 13.97
N ARG A 73 -2.03 5.87 13.19
CA ARG A 73 -1.83 6.10 11.75
C ARG A 73 -3.14 6.17 10.96
N THR A 74 -4.11 5.33 11.31
CA THR A 74 -5.43 5.34 10.65
C THR A 74 -6.19 6.62 11.00
N LEU A 75 -6.20 7.02 12.27
CA LEU A 75 -6.84 8.27 12.70
C LEU A 75 -6.17 9.50 12.07
N ALA A 76 -4.84 9.52 12.00
CA ALA A 76 -4.09 10.58 11.32
C ALA A 76 -4.43 10.65 9.83
N LEU A 77 -4.59 9.51 9.16
CA LEU A 77 -5.06 9.45 7.77
C LEU A 77 -6.49 10.00 7.65
N CYS A 78 -7.41 9.60 8.53
CA CYS A 78 -8.78 10.11 8.54
C CYS A 78 -8.84 11.63 8.77
N ALA A 79 -7.96 12.18 9.61
CA ALA A 79 -7.85 13.61 9.88
C ALA A 79 -7.14 14.39 8.76
N SER A 80 -6.42 13.71 7.87
CA SER A 80 -5.70 14.37 6.77
C SER A 80 -6.67 14.94 5.73
N PRO A 81 -6.30 16.03 5.02
CA PRO A 81 -7.11 16.58 3.94
C PRO A 81 -7.45 15.56 2.85
N LEU A 82 -6.58 14.55 2.66
CA LEU A 82 -6.76 13.47 1.69
C LEU A 82 -8.05 12.67 1.92
N VAL A 83 -8.44 12.44 3.18
CA VAL A 83 -9.66 11.68 3.54
C VAL A 83 -10.78 12.62 3.97
N ALA A 84 -10.46 13.67 4.72
CA ALA A 84 -11.45 14.61 5.22
C ALA A 84 -12.20 15.35 4.10
N LEU A 85 -11.50 15.75 3.02
CA LEU A 85 -12.13 16.47 1.91
C LEU A 85 -13.11 15.58 1.12
N PRO A 86 -12.75 14.36 0.65
CA PRO A 86 -13.73 13.45 0.05
C PRO A 86 -14.89 13.12 0.98
N LEU A 87 -14.62 12.93 2.28
CA LEU A 87 -15.64 12.64 3.30
C LEU A 87 -16.66 13.78 3.44
N ALA A 88 -16.20 15.03 3.40
CA ALA A 88 -17.06 16.22 3.52
C ALA A 88 -17.97 16.44 2.31
N VAL A 89 -17.61 15.94 1.12
CA VAL A 89 -18.43 16.10 -0.10
C VAL A 89 -19.38 14.92 -0.29
N GLY A 90 -18.93 13.69 -0.03
CA GLY A 90 -19.78 12.50 -0.17
C GLY A 90 -19.24 11.26 0.54
N GLY A 91 -17.93 11.03 0.53
CA GLY A 91 -17.27 9.95 1.26
C GLY A 91 -17.51 8.53 0.72
N ASP A 92 -18.29 8.38 -0.35
CA ASP A 92 -18.72 7.10 -0.89
C ASP A 92 -17.56 6.23 -1.40
N ASP A 93 -16.45 6.88 -1.79
CA ASP A 93 -15.19 6.27 -2.21
C ASP A 93 -14.38 5.65 -1.05
N LEU A 94 -14.63 6.06 0.19
CA LEU A 94 -13.81 5.66 1.35
C LEU A 94 -14.05 4.19 1.77
N PRO A 95 -15.29 3.68 1.89
CA PRO A 95 -15.53 2.26 2.12
C PRO A 95 -14.90 1.39 1.04
N VAL A 96 -15.00 1.80 -0.22
CA VAL A 96 -14.48 1.06 -1.38
C VAL A 96 -12.97 0.90 -1.27
N ILE A 97 -12.24 1.99 -1.03
CA ILE A 97 -10.77 1.91 -0.95
C ILE A 97 -10.30 1.18 0.31
N GLY A 98 -11.02 1.31 1.43
CA GLY A 98 -10.75 0.55 2.64
C GLY A 98 -10.90 -0.96 2.44
N LEU A 99 -11.96 -1.39 1.73
CA LEU A 99 -12.15 -2.79 1.32
C LEU A 99 -11.07 -3.24 0.33
N CYS A 100 -10.66 -2.41 -0.63
CA CYS A 100 -9.56 -2.73 -1.53
C CYS A 100 -8.25 -2.99 -0.77
N CYS A 101 -7.89 -2.14 0.19
CA CYS A 101 -6.73 -2.33 1.07
C CYS A 101 -6.84 -3.64 1.88
N LEU A 102 -8.01 -3.91 2.48
CA LEU A 102 -8.25 -5.13 3.24
C LEU A 102 -8.18 -6.39 2.37
N GLY A 103 -8.79 -6.38 1.20
CA GLY A 103 -8.78 -7.49 0.26
C GLY A 103 -7.37 -7.82 -0.23
N LEU A 104 -6.57 -6.82 -0.56
CA LEU A 104 -5.15 -7.01 -0.90
C LEU A 104 -4.32 -7.49 0.30
N ALA A 105 -4.63 -7.02 1.51
CA ALA A 105 -4.00 -7.52 2.73
C ALA A 105 -4.27 -9.02 2.96
N LEU A 106 -5.52 -9.45 2.79
CA LEU A 106 -5.94 -10.85 2.89
C LEU A 106 -5.34 -11.71 1.77
N ALA A 107 -5.30 -11.21 0.54
CA ALA A 107 -4.64 -11.88 -0.58
C ALA A 107 -3.15 -12.09 -0.30
N GLY A 108 -2.45 -11.09 0.24
CA GLY A 108 -1.06 -11.22 0.68
C GLY A 108 -0.83 -12.18 1.84
N ARG A 109 -1.87 -12.59 2.56
CA ARG A 109 -1.85 -13.67 3.57
C ARG A 109 -2.22 -15.04 3.00
N GLY A 110 -2.55 -15.13 1.72
CA GLY A 110 -3.03 -16.36 1.09
C GLY A 110 -4.48 -16.73 1.45
N ASP A 111 -5.22 -15.84 2.12
CA ASP A 111 -6.64 -16.05 2.47
C ASP A 111 -7.53 -15.70 1.26
N ALA A 112 -7.39 -16.51 0.21
CA ALA A 112 -7.93 -16.22 -1.12
C ALA A 112 -9.45 -16.05 -1.14
N GLY A 113 -10.19 -16.90 -0.42
CA GLY A 113 -11.65 -16.83 -0.37
C GLY A 113 -12.17 -15.55 0.25
N ARG A 114 -11.61 -15.15 1.41
CA ARG A 114 -11.99 -13.88 2.06
C ARG A 114 -11.54 -12.66 1.27
N ALA A 115 -10.37 -12.72 0.64
CA ALA A 115 -9.92 -11.67 -0.27
C ALA A 115 -10.91 -11.50 -1.44
N GLY A 116 -11.39 -12.61 -2.01
CA GLY A 116 -12.40 -12.63 -3.06
C GLY A 116 -13.70 -11.99 -2.60
N LEU A 117 -14.22 -12.39 -1.43
CA LEU A 117 -15.45 -11.82 -0.86
C LEU A 117 -15.33 -10.31 -0.65
N VAL A 118 -14.24 -9.84 -0.03
CA VAL A 118 -14.02 -8.42 0.26
C VAL A 118 -13.87 -7.59 -1.01
N LEU A 119 -13.09 -8.05 -1.99
CA LEU A 119 -12.93 -7.33 -3.27
C LEU A 119 -14.17 -7.42 -4.16
N GLY A 120 -14.90 -8.54 -4.08
CA GLY A 120 -16.19 -8.67 -4.73
C GLY A 120 -17.20 -7.66 -4.18
N LEU A 121 -17.31 -7.54 -2.85
CA LEU A 121 -18.11 -6.50 -2.20
C LEU A 121 -17.67 -5.09 -2.64
N ALA A 122 -16.37 -4.79 -2.64
CA ALA A 122 -15.88 -3.50 -3.15
C ALA A 122 -16.33 -3.24 -4.61
N GLY A 123 -16.25 -4.27 -5.47
CA GLY A 123 -16.67 -4.21 -6.87
C GLY A 123 -18.18 -4.05 -7.06
N THR A 124 -19.01 -4.52 -6.12
CA THR A 124 -20.47 -4.25 -6.12
C THR A 124 -20.79 -2.82 -5.70
N LEU A 125 -19.99 -2.24 -4.80
CA LEU A 125 -20.21 -0.88 -4.33
C LEU A 125 -19.83 0.14 -5.39
N LYS A 126 -18.73 -0.09 -6.11
CA LYS A 126 -18.24 0.82 -7.15
C LYS A 126 -17.39 0.10 -8.20
N ALA A 127 -17.67 0.37 -9.48
CA ALA A 127 -16.93 -0.21 -10.59
C ALA A 127 -15.44 0.19 -10.60
N THR A 128 -15.08 1.31 -9.95
CA THR A 128 -13.67 1.73 -9.77
C THR A 128 -12.82 0.72 -9.00
N ALA A 129 -13.43 -0.21 -8.26
CA ALA A 129 -12.73 -1.30 -7.57
C ALA A 129 -12.46 -2.52 -8.46
N TRP A 130 -13.07 -2.64 -9.64
CA TRP A 130 -12.91 -3.81 -10.52
C TRP A 130 -11.45 -4.11 -10.90
N PRO A 131 -10.56 -3.11 -11.15
CA PRO A 131 -9.15 -3.36 -11.39
C PRO A 131 -8.43 -4.07 -10.22
N ALA A 132 -8.95 -4.02 -8.99
CA ALA A 132 -8.39 -4.74 -7.86
C ALA A 132 -8.52 -6.26 -8.01
N LEU A 133 -9.56 -6.75 -8.70
CA LEU A 133 -9.81 -8.18 -8.91
C LEU A 133 -8.69 -8.87 -9.71
N PRO A 134 -8.32 -8.43 -10.93
CA PRO A 134 -7.22 -9.04 -11.67
C PRO A 134 -5.86 -8.84 -10.98
N VAL A 135 -5.64 -7.71 -10.29
CA VAL A 135 -4.41 -7.46 -9.51
C VAL A 135 -4.27 -8.48 -8.37
N ALA A 136 -5.33 -8.73 -7.62
CA ALA A 136 -5.34 -9.71 -6.53
C ALA A 136 -5.25 -11.15 -7.06
N ALA A 137 -5.93 -11.45 -8.17
CA ALA A 137 -5.82 -12.75 -8.83
C ALA A 137 -4.39 -13.03 -9.30
N ALA A 138 -3.71 -12.05 -9.89
CA ALA A 138 -2.30 -12.16 -10.29
C ALA A 138 -1.37 -12.40 -9.08
N LEU A 139 -1.60 -11.69 -7.97
CA LEU A 139 -0.87 -11.90 -6.72
C LEU A 139 -1.06 -13.34 -6.18
N LEU A 140 -2.30 -13.82 -6.16
CA LEU A 140 -2.64 -15.15 -5.67
C LEU A 140 -2.18 -16.26 -6.60
N ALA A 141 -2.13 -16.02 -7.91
CA ALA A 141 -1.56 -16.95 -8.87
C ALA A 141 -0.07 -17.22 -8.57
N VAL A 142 0.69 -16.19 -8.20
CA VAL A 142 2.11 -16.33 -7.81
C VAL A 142 2.27 -17.11 -6.50
N TYR A 143 1.44 -16.84 -5.49
CA TYR A 143 1.60 -17.44 -4.17
C TYR A 143 1.02 -18.85 -4.03
N GLY A 144 -0.19 -19.06 -4.56
CA GLY A 144 -0.99 -20.27 -4.31
C GLY A 144 -1.49 -20.95 -5.58
N GLY A 145 -1.07 -20.48 -6.75
CA GLY A 145 -1.41 -21.08 -8.04
C GLY A 145 -2.90 -21.07 -8.36
N ARG A 146 -3.31 -21.95 -9.28
CA ARG A 146 -4.69 -22.01 -9.80
C ARG A 146 -5.73 -22.24 -8.71
N ARG A 147 -5.42 -23.02 -7.66
CA ARG A 147 -6.36 -23.30 -6.57
C ARG A 147 -6.66 -22.06 -5.72
N ALA A 148 -5.66 -21.21 -5.49
CA ALA A 148 -5.89 -19.94 -4.81
C ALA A 148 -6.72 -18.99 -5.66
N VAL A 149 -6.45 -18.89 -6.96
CA VAL A 149 -7.26 -18.09 -7.90
C VAL A 149 -8.70 -18.59 -7.95
N ALA A 150 -8.92 -19.90 -7.99
CA ALA A 150 -10.27 -20.47 -7.96
C ALA A 150 -11.01 -20.12 -6.68
N ARG A 151 -10.38 -20.28 -5.50
CA ARG A 151 -10.96 -19.90 -4.20
C ARG A 151 -11.29 -18.41 -4.12
N PHE A 152 -10.43 -17.56 -4.70
CA PHE A 152 -10.67 -16.14 -4.84
C PHE A 152 -11.89 -15.85 -5.72
N GLY A 153 -11.95 -16.48 -6.90
CA GLY A 153 -13.09 -16.37 -7.81
C GLY A 153 -14.40 -16.80 -7.14
N THR A 154 -14.42 -17.94 -6.45
CA THR A 154 -15.61 -18.40 -5.71
C THR A 154 -16.03 -17.42 -4.61
N GLY A 155 -15.07 -16.81 -3.90
CA GLY A 155 -15.37 -15.80 -2.88
C GLY A 155 -15.95 -14.51 -3.48
N ALA A 156 -15.43 -14.08 -4.63
CA ALA A 156 -15.91 -12.89 -5.33
C ALA A 156 -17.24 -13.10 -6.07
N ALA A 157 -17.58 -14.34 -6.41
CA ALA A 157 -18.73 -14.67 -7.24
C ALA A 157 -20.06 -14.20 -6.62
N MET A 158 -20.35 -14.59 -5.38
CA MET A 158 -21.62 -14.26 -4.72
C MET A 158 -21.91 -12.75 -4.68
N PRO A 159 -21.02 -11.87 -4.16
CA PRO A 159 -21.30 -10.44 -4.15
C PRO A 159 -21.44 -9.90 -5.58
N LEU A 160 -20.55 -10.24 -6.52
CA LEU A 160 -20.60 -9.70 -7.88
C LEU A 160 -21.85 -10.15 -8.65
N VAL A 161 -22.26 -11.41 -8.53
CA VAL A 161 -23.47 -11.92 -9.17
C VAL A 161 -24.69 -11.21 -8.60
N CYS A 162 -24.83 -11.15 -7.27
CA CYS A 162 -26.00 -10.54 -6.65
C CYS A 162 -26.05 -9.01 -6.83
N GLY A 163 -24.91 -8.32 -6.72
CA GLY A 163 -24.83 -6.87 -6.70
C GLY A 163 -24.56 -6.21 -8.06
N VAL A 164 -24.05 -6.95 -9.04
CA VAL A 164 -23.78 -6.44 -10.40
C VAL A 164 -24.51 -7.28 -11.44
N GLY A 165 -24.37 -8.60 -11.40
CA GLY A 165 -24.93 -9.50 -12.42
C GLY A 165 -26.45 -9.44 -12.52
N LEU A 166 -27.17 -9.65 -11.41
CA LEU A 166 -28.63 -9.61 -11.39
C LEU A 166 -29.19 -8.23 -11.77
N PRO A 167 -28.69 -7.09 -11.22
CA PRO A 167 -29.09 -5.77 -11.68
C PRO A 167 -28.80 -5.52 -13.17
N ALA A 168 -27.67 -6.02 -13.69
CA ALA A 168 -27.32 -5.88 -15.10
C ALA A 168 -28.25 -6.65 -16.04
N LEU A 169 -28.83 -7.77 -15.58
CA LEU A 169 -29.85 -8.49 -16.34
C LEU A 169 -31.18 -7.74 -16.37
N ALA A 170 -31.50 -6.99 -15.29
CA ALA A 170 -32.71 -6.18 -15.23
C ALA A 170 -32.59 -4.88 -16.05
N ASP A 171 -31.42 -4.21 -16.01
CA ASP A 171 -31.15 -2.99 -16.77
C ASP A 171 -29.70 -2.96 -17.30
N PRO A 172 -29.43 -3.61 -18.43
CA PRO A 172 -28.11 -3.59 -19.06
C PRO A 172 -27.74 -2.19 -19.57
N GLY A 173 -28.75 -1.39 -19.96
CA GLY A 173 -28.57 -0.03 -20.46
C GLY A 173 -28.03 0.90 -19.38
N GLY A 174 -28.61 0.84 -18.17
CA GLY A 174 -28.15 1.59 -17.01
C GLY A 174 -26.76 1.18 -16.54
N LEU A 175 -26.41 -0.12 -16.59
CA LEU A 175 -25.04 -0.56 -16.30
C LEU A 175 -24.05 0.04 -17.29
N LEU A 176 -24.34 -0.02 -18.59
CA LEU A 176 -23.48 0.52 -19.65
C LEU A 176 -23.36 2.04 -19.54
N ALA A 177 -24.47 2.73 -19.25
CA ALA A 177 -24.50 4.17 -19.03
C ALA A 177 -23.57 4.58 -17.87
N ASN A 178 -23.65 3.90 -16.72
CA ASN A 178 -22.90 4.26 -15.51
C ASN A 178 -21.44 3.80 -15.53
N THR A 179 -21.16 2.61 -16.07
CA THR A 179 -19.84 1.99 -15.98
C THR A 179 -18.94 2.33 -17.16
N VAL A 180 -19.51 2.60 -18.34
CA VAL A 180 -18.75 2.85 -19.56
C VAL A 180 -18.99 4.26 -20.09
N ARG A 181 -20.25 4.62 -20.40
CA ARG A 181 -20.54 5.91 -21.07
C ARG A 181 -20.21 7.10 -20.17
N TYR A 182 -20.59 7.04 -18.89
CA TYR A 182 -20.34 8.13 -17.95
C TYR A 182 -18.85 8.43 -17.78
N PRO A 183 -17.96 7.45 -17.51
CA PRO A 183 -16.52 7.68 -17.48
C PRO A 183 -15.92 8.29 -18.75
N LEU A 184 -16.45 7.88 -19.91
CA LEU A 184 -16.02 8.40 -21.20
C LEU A 184 -16.59 9.79 -21.49
N GLY A 185 -17.49 10.33 -20.66
CA GLY A 185 -18.14 11.62 -20.91
C GLY A 185 -19.20 11.56 -22.01
N LEU A 186 -19.76 10.38 -22.26
CA LEU A 186 -20.80 10.10 -23.26
C LEU A 186 -22.20 9.96 -22.64
N ALA A 187 -22.35 10.21 -21.34
CA ALA A 187 -23.63 10.17 -20.65
C ALA A 187 -24.30 11.55 -20.64
N ASP A 188 -25.62 11.59 -20.79
CA ASP A 188 -26.41 12.83 -20.87
C ASP A 188 -26.50 13.60 -19.53
N ALA A 189 -26.08 12.98 -18.43
CA ALA A 189 -26.09 13.61 -17.12
C ALA A 189 -24.98 14.67 -16.99
N ALA A 190 -25.39 15.93 -16.79
CA ALA A 190 -24.48 17.03 -16.45
C ALA A 190 -23.68 16.65 -15.19
N SER A 191 -22.39 16.40 -15.36
CA SER A 191 -21.54 15.90 -14.28
C SER A 191 -20.75 17.02 -13.62
N PRO A 192 -20.73 17.11 -12.27
CA PRO A 192 -19.76 17.93 -11.54
C PRO A 192 -18.29 17.50 -11.76
N ALA A 193 -18.06 16.38 -12.45
CA ALA A 193 -16.74 15.83 -12.76
C ALA A 193 -16.07 16.55 -13.94
N ALA A 194 -15.84 17.85 -13.79
CA ALA A 194 -15.12 18.69 -14.74
C ALA A 194 -13.73 19.11 -14.21
N ALA A 195 -13.08 18.25 -13.42
CA ALA A 195 -11.73 18.54 -12.98
C ALA A 195 -10.82 18.67 -14.22
N PRO A 196 -9.93 19.69 -14.28
CA PRO A 196 -9.02 19.91 -15.41
C PRO A 196 -7.86 18.89 -15.40
N LEU A 197 -8.20 17.61 -15.43
CA LEU A 197 -7.27 16.49 -15.52
C LEU A 197 -6.87 16.27 -16.99
N PRO A 198 -5.70 15.67 -17.26
CA PRO A 198 -5.17 15.53 -18.61
C PRO A 198 -6.17 14.97 -19.63
N GLY A 199 -6.92 13.93 -19.27
CA GLY A 199 -7.94 13.33 -20.13
C GLY A 199 -9.09 14.29 -20.47
N ARG A 200 -9.53 15.10 -19.51
CA ARG A 200 -10.56 16.13 -19.74
C ARG A 200 -10.03 17.25 -20.62
N LEU A 201 -8.81 17.71 -20.37
CA LEU A 201 -8.17 18.76 -21.16
C LEU A 201 -7.98 18.31 -22.62
N LEU A 202 -7.53 17.07 -22.84
CA LEU A 202 -7.45 16.45 -24.16
C LEU A 202 -8.83 16.35 -24.82
N ALA A 203 -9.84 15.86 -24.09
CA ALA A 203 -11.20 15.76 -24.61
C ALA A 203 -11.82 17.13 -24.96
N GLY A 204 -11.38 18.20 -24.30
CA GLY A 204 -11.78 19.57 -24.60
C GLY A 204 -11.29 20.11 -25.95
N LEU A 205 -10.31 19.45 -26.59
CA LEU A 205 -9.80 19.84 -27.92
C LEU A 205 -10.72 19.41 -29.08
N GLY A 206 -11.88 18.84 -28.78
CA GLY A 206 -12.84 18.33 -29.77
C GLY A 206 -12.80 16.81 -29.92
N THR A 207 -13.42 16.30 -30.98
CA THR A 207 -13.63 14.85 -31.21
C THR A 207 -12.33 14.06 -31.31
N GLY A 208 -11.30 14.62 -31.97
CA GLY A 208 -9.97 14.01 -32.07
C GLY A 208 -9.28 13.89 -30.70
N GLY A 209 -9.34 14.95 -29.89
CA GLY A 209 -8.77 14.96 -28.55
C GLY A 209 -9.50 14.02 -27.57
N HIS A 210 -10.82 13.91 -27.69
CA HIS A 210 -11.61 12.92 -26.95
C HIS A 210 -11.18 11.49 -27.32
N THR A 211 -11.09 11.20 -28.61
CA THR A 211 -10.65 9.89 -29.10
C THR A 211 -9.25 9.56 -28.59
N ALA A 212 -8.33 10.52 -28.61
CA ALA A 212 -6.98 10.36 -28.07
C ALA A 212 -7.00 10.05 -26.56
N ALA A 213 -7.81 10.75 -25.76
CA ALA A 213 -7.95 10.48 -24.33
C ALA A 213 -8.46 9.05 -24.05
N VAL A 214 -9.47 8.59 -24.80
CA VAL A 214 -10.00 7.22 -24.70
C VAL A 214 -8.96 6.17 -25.10
N VAL A 215 -8.23 6.40 -26.19
CA VAL A 215 -7.15 5.49 -26.64
C VAL A 215 -6.04 5.42 -25.59
N LEU A 216 -5.60 6.54 -25.03
CA LEU A 216 -4.59 6.57 -23.97
C LEU A 216 -5.06 5.83 -22.71
N LEU A 217 -6.32 6.01 -22.32
CA LEU A 217 -6.92 5.28 -21.19
C LEU A 217 -6.92 3.76 -21.45
N ALA A 218 -7.31 3.34 -22.65
CA ALA A 218 -7.29 1.93 -23.06
C ALA A 218 -5.85 1.37 -23.06
N LEU A 219 -4.88 2.11 -23.60
CA LEU A 219 -3.46 1.74 -23.58
C LEU A 219 -2.93 1.63 -22.16
N ALA A 220 -3.31 2.52 -21.24
CA ALA A 220 -2.94 2.42 -19.83
C ALA A 220 -3.53 1.16 -19.18
N ALA A 221 -4.79 0.82 -19.45
CA ALA A 221 -5.41 -0.40 -18.96
C ALA A 221 -4.70 -1.66 -19.50
N VAL A 222 -4.39 -1.68 -20.80
CA VAL A 222 -3.62 -2.76 -21.44
C VAL A 222 -2.22 -2.86 -20.84
N ALA A 223 -1.52 -1.74 -20.64
CA ALA A 223 -0.20 -1.72 -20.03
C ALA A 223 -0.21 -2.31 -18.61
N VAL A 224 -1.23 -1.98 -17.80
CA VAL A 224 -1.41 -2.58 -16.47
C VAL A 224 -1.65 -4.09 -16.60
N ALA A 225 -2.57 -4.52 -17.47
CA ALA A 225 -2.86 -5.95 -17.68
C ALA A 225 -1.63 -6.74 -18.13
N VAL A 226 -0.91 -6.23 -19.13
CA VAL A 226 0.37 -6.80 -19.62
C VAL A 226 1.41 -6.81 -18.49
N SER A 227 1.49 -5.76 -17.68
CA SER A 227 2.42 -5.73 -16.53
C SER A 227 2.10 -6.82 -15.50
N LEU A 228 0.82 -7.17 -15.29
CA LEU A 228 0.42 -8.24 -14.38
C LEU A 228 0.79 -9.62 -14.92
N VAL A 229 0.78 -9.81 -16.23
CA VAL A 229 1.16 -11.09 -16.88
C VAL A 229 2.68 -11.23 -16.95
N LEU A 230 3.38 -10.20 -17.45
CA LEU A 230 4.83 -10.24 -17.67
C LEU A 230 5.63 -10.08 -16.37
N ARG A 231 5.12 -9.30 -15.41
CA ARG A 231 5.79 -8.97 -14.16
C ARG A 231 4.79 -9.01 -13.00
N PRO A 232 4.24 -10.17 -12.66
CA PRO A 232 3.22 -10.27 -11.63
C PRO A 232 3.73 -9.74 -10.27
N PRO A 233 2.85 -9.15 -9.45
CA PRO A 233 3.25 -8.63 -8.14
C PRO A 233 3.74 -9.76 -7.24
N ARG A 234 4.92 -9.56 -6.64
CA ARG A 234 5.56 -10.55 -5.74
C ARG A 234 5.06 -10.47 -4.31
N ASP A 235 4.38 -9.39 -3.94
CA ASP A 235 3.80 -9.17 -2.62
C ASP A 235 2.62 -8.18 -2.66
N ALA A 236 1.91 -8.11 -1.53
CA ALA A 236 0.75 -7.25 -1.35
C ALA A 236 1.05 -5.75 -1.59
N PRO A 237 2.16 -5.16 -1.05
CA PRO A 237 2.55 -3.80 -1.39
C PRO A 237 2.77 -3.58 -2.89
N ALA A 238 3.45 -4.50 -3.57
CA ALA A 238 3.71 -4.41 -5.00
C ALA A 238 2.43 -4.56 -5.84
N ALA A 239 1.44 -5.31 -5.34
CA ALA A 239 0.10 -5.38 -5.93
C ALA A 239 -0.66 -4.05 -5.72
N ALA A 240 -0.66 -3.52 -4.50
CA ALA A 240 -1.30 -2.24 -4.19
C ALA A 240 -0.70 -1.07 -4.97
N LEU A 241 0.63 -1.02 -5.16
CA LEU A 241 1.27 0.01 -5.98
C LEU A 241 0.92 -0.13 -7.46
N ARG A 242 0.81 -1.35 -8.01
CA ARG A 242 0.33 -1.56 -9.38
C ARG A 242 -1.11 -1.09 -9.55
N LEU A 243 -1.98 -1.43 -8.59
CA LEU A 243 -3.36 -0.95 -8.58
C LEU A 243 -3.42 0.57 -8.47
N ALA A 244 -2.61 1.17 -7.59
CA ALA A 244 -2.52 2.61 -7.42
C ALA A 244 -2.06 3.30 -8.71
N LEU A 245 -1.03 2.79 -9.38
CA LEU A 245 -0.58 3.33 -10.67
C LEU A 245 -1.67 3.25 -11.73
N GLY A 246 -2.36 2.10 -11.84
CA GLY A 246 -3.46 1.92 -12.78
C GLY A 246 -4.63 2.86 -12.51
N LEU A 247 -5.05 2.99 -11.24
CA LEU A 247 -6.13 3.90 -10.84
C LEU A 247 -5.74 5.38 -10.98
N CYS A 248 -4.46 5.72 -10.76
CA CYS A 248 -3.94 7.06 -11.01
C CYS A 248 -3.98 7.41 -12.50
N ALA A 249 -3.47 6.51 -13.35
CA ALA A 249 -3.52 6.67 -14.80
C ALA A 249 -4.97 6.78 -15.31
N ALA A 250 -5.86 5.92 -14.81
CA ALA A 250 -7.28 5.98 -15.14
C ALA A 250 -7.89 7.32 -14.72
N THR A 251 -7.69 7.74 -13.47
CA THR A 251 -8.22 9.02 -12.96
C THR A 251 -7.73 10.21 -13.79
N ALA A 252 -6.46 10.19 -14.20
CA ALA A 252 -5.83 11.26 -14.97
C ALA A 252 -6.31 11.30 -16.44
N LEU A 253 -6.51 10.15 -17.08
CA LEU A 253 -6.81 10.04 -18.52
C LEU A 253 -8.31 9.97 -18.84
N MET A 254 -9.16 9.70 -17.85
CA MET A 254 -10.60 9.57 -18.05
C MET A 254 -11.23 10.93 -18.41
N PRO A 255 -11.98 11.03 -19.54
CA PRO A 255 -12.54 12.30 -20.01
C PRO A 255 -13.52 12.97 -19.04
N ALA A 256 -14.22 12.18 -18.22
CA ALA A 256 -15.09 12.67 -17.16
C ALA A 256 -14.58 12.12 -15.81
N SER A 257 -13.84 12.95 -15.08
CA SER A 257 -13.19 12.55 -13.82
C SER A 257 -13.17 13.71 -12.82
N ARG A 258 -12.94 13.37 -11.55
CA ARG A 258 -12.93 14.32 -10.43
C ARG A 258 -11.71 14.09 -9.55
N PHE A 259 -11.20 15.16 -8.93
CA PHE A 259 -10.06 15.07 -8.01
C PHE A 259 -10.29 14.10 -6.84
N GLY A 260 -11.54 13.93 -6.41
CA GLY A 260 -11.90 12.98 -5.35
C GLY A 260 -11.44 11.55 -5.61
N TYR A 261 -11.33 11.12 -6.87
CA TYR A 261 -10.85 9.78 -7.20
C TYR A 261 -9.36 9.56 -6.92
N LEU A 262 -8.56 10.62 -6.75
CA LEU A 262 -7.16 10.52 -6.34
C LEU A 262 -7.00 9.95 -4.92
N VAL A 263 -8.07 9.93 -4.11
CA VAL A 263 -8.05 9.25 -2.81
C VAL A 263 -7.69 7.78 -2.95
N HIS A 264 -8.14 7.10 -4.03
CA HIS A 264 -7.86 5.69 -4.25
C HIS A 264 -6.36 5.39 -4.42
N PRO A 265 -5.66 5.93 -5.44
CA PRO A 265 -4.25 5.64 -5.62
C PRO A 265 -3.38 6.12 -4.46
N LEU A 266 -3.71 7.25 -3.82
CA LEU A 266 -2.93 7.79 -2.71
C LEU A 266 -3.04 6.93 -1.45
N VAL A 267 -4.25 6.51 -1.07
CA VAL A 267 -4.45 5.62 0.09
C VAL A 267 -3.81 4.25 -0.14
N LEU A 268 -3.90 3.70 -1.35
CA LEU A 268 -3.21 2.44 -1.69
C LEU A 268 -1.69 2.55 -1.62
N ALA A 269 -1.12 3.64 -2.16
CA ALA A 269 0.31 3.89 -2.11
C ALA A 269 0.79 4.10 -0.67
N LEU A 270 0.04 4.83 0.14
CA LEU A 270 0.33 5.06 1.55
C LEU A 270 0.27 3.76 2.36
N TRP A 271 -0.77 2.95 2.15
CA TRP A 271 -0.87 1.63 2.75
C TRP A 271 0.31 0.74 2.38
N ALA A 272 0.70 0.73 1.10
CA ALA A 272 1.86 -0.03 0.63
C ALA A 272 3.17 0.46 1.26
N HIS A 273 3.33 1.77 1.39
CA HIS A 273 4.50 2.41 2.00
C HIS A 273 4.61 2.06 3.50
N TRP A 274 3.54 2.21 4.29
CA TRP A 274 3.51 1.87 5.72
C TRP A 274 3.71 0.38 6.02
N ARG A 275 3.68 -0.46 5.00
CA ARG A 275 3.88 -1.91 5.09
C ARG A 275 5.28 -2.35 4.68
N LYS A 276 6.06 -1.52 3.97
CA LYS A 276 7.46 -1.85 3.69
C LYS A 276 8.19 -1.90 5.03
N PRO A 277 8.84 -3.02 5.41
CA PRO A 277 9.74 -2.99 6.54
C PRO A 277 10.83 -1.97 6.20
N ASP A 278 11.13 -1.06 7.13
CA ASP A 278 12.22 -0.11 6.98
C ASP A 278 13.46 -0.91 6.55
N ALA A 279 14.04 -0.56 5.39
CA ALA A 279 15.34 -1.10 5.04
C ALA A 279 16.28 -0.71 6.18
N PRO A 280 17.13 -1.62 6.70
CA PRO A 280 18.11 -1.22 7.69
C PRO A 280 18.92 -0.09 7.08
N THR A 281 18.76 1.12 7.62
CA THR A 281 19.66 2.24 7.36
C THR A 281 21.04 1.67 7.56
N THR A 282 21.79 1.51 6.48
CA THR A 282 23.20 1.14 6.56
C THR A 282 23.86 2.24 7.36
N ALA A 283 24.02 2.01 8.66
CA ALA A 283 24.95 2.78 9.46
C ALA A 283 26.29 2.72 8.72
N PRO A 284 26.99 3.86 8.54
CA PRO A 284 28.29 3.86 7.90
C PRO A 284 29.17 2.80 8.58
N PRO A 285 29.97 2.03 7.80
CA PRO A 285 30.80 0.98 8.37
C PRO A 285 31.69 1.60 9.45
N ALA A 286 31.50 1.18 10.70
CA ALA A 286 32.45 1.48 11.75
C ALA A 286 33.79 0.90 11.31
N LEU A 287 34.74 1.78 11.00
CA LEU A 287 36.11 1.39 10.69
C LEU A 287 36.62 0.53 11.85
N PRO A 288 37.26 -0.62 11.58
CA PRO A 288 37.81 -1.45 12.64
C PRO A 288 38.84 -0.62 13.42
N ALA A 289 38.59 -0.43 14.72
CA ALA A 289 39.59 0.10 15.63
C ALA A 289 40.82 -0.81 15.54
N ALA A 290 41.90 -0.27 14.98
CA ALA A 290 43.17 -0.95 14.93
C ALA A 290 43.58 -1.33 16.36
N ALA A 291 43.75 -2.63 16.58
CA ALA A 291 44.35 -3.18 17.77
C ALA A 291 45.79 -2.65 17.87
N ALA A 292 46.02 -1.66 18.73
CA ALA A 292 47.34 -1.40 19.28
C ALA A 292 47.59 -2.46 20.36
N GLY A 293 48.26 -3.54 19.94
CA GLY A 293 48.73 -4.60 20.82
C GLY A 293 50.06 -4.25 21.50
N ALA A 294 50.31 -5.01 22.57
CA ALA A 294 51.60 -5.29 23.23
C ALA A 294 52.25 -4.09 23.97
N GLY A 295 52.56 -4.12 25.27
CA GLY A 295 52.80 -5.24 26.17
C GLY A 295 54.30 -5.46 26.36
N THR A 296 54.91 -4.87 27.40
CA THR A 296 56.22 -5.30 27.94
C THR A 296 56.37 -4.91 29.42
N GLY A 297 56.54 -5.92 30.28
CA GLY A 297 57.39 -6.00 31.49
C GLY A 297 57.16 -4.98 32.63
N GLY A 298 57.10 -5.33 33.92
CA GLY A 298 57.76 -6.42 34.64
C GLY A 298 58.84 -5.86 35.55
N GLY A 299 58.61 -5.83 36.87
CA GLY A 299 59.67 -5.82 37.90
C GLY A 299 59.90 -4.55 38.73
N ALA A 300 59.53 -4.64 40.01
CA ALA A 300 60.27 -4.26 41.23
C ALA A 300 60.96 -2.88 41.40
N GLY A 301 60.77 -2.30 42.59
CA GLY A 301 61.88 -1.64 43.31
C GLY A 301 61.64 -0.20 43.77
N ALA A 302 61.44 -0.08 45.08
CA ALA A 302 61.78 1.02 46.00
C ALA A 302 62.46 2.30 45.48
N GLY A 303 62.06 3.43 46.08
CA GLY A 303 63.00 4.47 46.50
C GLY A 303 62.73 5.89 46.00
N GLY A 304 62.25 6.74 46.92
CA GLY A 304 62.93 7.99 47.25
C GLY A 304 62.90 9.18 46.28
N ALA A 305 62.37 10.28 46.82
CA ALA A 305 62.86 11.65 46.66
C ALA A 305 62.58 12.40 45.33
N ALA A 306 61.68 13.39 45.44
CA ALA A 306 61.86 14.68 44.78
C ALA A 306 63.18 15.34 45.28
N PRO A 307 63.84 16.23 44.52
CA PRO A 307 63.37 17.62 44.50
C PRO A 307 63.61 18.41 43.20
N LEU A 308 62.77 19.45 43.06
CA LEU A 308 63.07 20.86 42.74
C LEU A 308 64.15 21.24 41.72
N ASP A 309 63.66 21.99 40.73
CA ASP A 309 64.11 23.31 40.28
C ASP A 309 65.50 23.57 39.70
N ALA A 310 65.44 24.58 38.82
CA ALA A 310 66.48 25.54 38.46
C ALA A 310 67.44 25.16 37.32
N ALA A 311 67.06 25.66 36.15
CA ALA A 311 67.76 26.75 35.48
C ALA A 311 69.24 26.55 35.05
N ARG A 312 69.37 26.59 33.73
CA ARG A 312 70.31 27.43 32.96
C ARG A 312 71.82 27.22 33.18
N ALA A 313 72.39 26.68 32.09
CA ALA A 313 73.30 27.39 31.19
C ALA A 313 74.76 26.90 31.13
N HIS A 314 75.28 27.10 29.92
CA HIS A 314 76.68 27.10 29.49
C HIS A 314 77.34 25.75 29.21
N GLY A 315 77.49 25.51 27.91
CA GLY A 315 78.42 24.54 27.37
C GLY A 315 78.55 24.67 25.86
N ARG A 316 79.30 25.67 25.38
CA ARG A 316 80.03 25.57 24.11
C ARG A 316 81.34 26.37 24.18
N LEU A 317 82.44 25.61 24.25
CA LEU A 317 83.73 25.73 23.52
C LEU A 317 84.46 27.08 23.72
N GLY A 318 85.68 27.18 24.28
CA GLY A 318 86.85 26.34 24.11
C GLY A 318 87.76 26.98 23.07
N ALA A 319 88.87 27.58 23.54
CA ALA A 319 89.86 28.40 22.78
C ALA A 319 89.46 29.86 22.49
#